data_AF-A0A1B3NCH7-F1
#
_entry.id   AF-A0A1B3NCH7-F1
#
_cell.length_a   1.000
_cell.length_b   1.000
_cell.length_c   1.000
_cell.angle_alpha   90.00
_cell.angle_beta   90.00
_cell.angle_gamma   90.00
#
_symmetry.space_group_name_H-M   'P 1'
#
loop_
_entity.id
_entity.type
_entity.pdbx_description
1 polymer ?
#
loop_
_entity_poly.entity_id
_entity_poly.type
_entity_poly.pdbx_seq_one_letter_code
_entity_poly.pdbx_strand_id
1 'polypeptide(L)'
;MFPTRRAEAEIGEVAGLVAERWNRARLFAWCDEVGLDSPELIAVTLHLSVATLTTWKGKPSGSIPPRVLACVDGYEAWRGAGLGERVDLPPASRNWLESWMKRLEITSISRFAAELGYPRQRVADWFSDGSAPSWLGLACLGVEARKRGLSRIIKD
;
A
#
# COMPACT_ATOMS: atom_id res chain seq x y z
N MET A 1 -3.88 -16.82 -29.17
CA MET A 1 -2.84 -17.31 -28.24
C MET A 1 -3.07 -16.60 -26.92
N PHE A 2 -3.74 -17.25 -25.97
CA PHE A 2 -4.13 -16.65 -24.69
C PHE A 2 -3.08 -16.97 -23.61
N PRO A 3 -2.45 -15.99 -22.96
CA PRO A 3 -1.70 -16.23 -21.75
C PRO A 3 -2.55 -15.78 -20.55
N THR A 4 -3.42 -16.64 -20.01
CA THR A 4 -4.39 -16.16 -18.99
C THR A 4 -4.75 -17.15 -17.89
N ARG A 5 -3.80 -17.96 -17.42
CA ARG A 5 -3.96 -18.66 -16.11
C ARG A 5 -2.69 -18.75 -15.30
N ARG A 6 -1.53 -18.87 -15.96
CA ARG A 6 -0.24 -19.04 -15.27
C ARG A 6 0.27 -17.76 -14.61
N ALA A 7 0.15 -16.63 -15.30
CA ALA A 7 0.53 -15.32 -14.75
C ALA A 7 -0.38 -14.88 -13.59
N GLU A 8 -1.68 -15.19 -13.63
CA GLU A 8 -2.61 -14.88 -12.54
C GLU A 8 -2.36 -15.77 -11.31
N ALA A 9 -1.95 -17.02 -11.51
CA ALA A 9 -1.54 -17.92 -10.44
C ALA A 9 -0.21 -17.50 -9.78
N GLU A 10 0.80 -17.13 -10.57
CA GLU A 10 2.10 -16.66 -10.06
C GLU A 10 1.99 -15.32 -9.31
N ILE A 11 1.09 -14.43 -9.72
CA ILE A 11 0.77 -13.18 -8.99
C ILE A 11 0.09 -13.49 -7.65
N GLY A 12 -0.78 -14.49 -7.60
CA GLY A 12 -1.41 -14.96 -6.35
C GLY A 12 -0.41 -15.61 -5.37
N GLU A 13 0.60 -16.29 -5.90
CA GLU A 13 1.60 -17.04 -5.11
C GLU A 13 2.64 -16.12 -4.45
N VAL A 14 3.12 -15.09 -5.16
CA VAL A 14 4.04 -14.08 -4.59
C VAL A 14 3.31 -13.13 -3.62
N ALA A 15 2.06 -12.76 -3.92
CA ALA A 15 1.21 -12.04 -2.98
C ALA A 15 0.89 -12.89 -1.73
N GLY A 16 0.80 -14.22 -1.89
CA GLY A 16 0.58 -15.18 -0.81
C GLY A 16 1.73 -15.25 0.19
N LEU A 17 2.98 -15.33 -0.27
CA LEU A 17 4.16 -15.45 0.60
C LEU A 17 4.47 -14.17 1.42
N VAL A 18 4.21 -12.98 0.87
CA VAL A 18 4.36 -11.71 1.60
C VAL A 18 3.17 -11.46 2.56
N ALA A 19 1.97 -11.89 2.18
CA ALA A 19 0.78 -11.83 3.02
C ALA A 19 0.81 -12.85 4.18
N GLU A 20 1.51 -13.97 4.03
CA GLU A 20 1.68 -14.98 5.10
C GLU A 20 2.44 -14.46 6.32
N ARG A 21 3.22 -13.38 6.17
CA ARG A 21 3.98 -12.78 7.28
C ARG A 21 3.31 -11.59 7.95
N TRP A 22 2.42 -10.89 7.27
CA TRP A 22 1.77 -9.69 7.81
C TRP A 22 0.33 -9.96 8.25
N ASN A 23 0.16 -10.04 9.56
CA ASN A 23 -1.14 -10.00 10.23
C ASN A 23 -1.31 -8.70 11.04
N ARG A 24 -2.49 -8.50 11.61
CA ARG A 24 -2.80 -7.30 12.41
C ARG A 24 -1.91 -7.16 13.64
N ALA A 25 -1.56 -8.25 14.32
CA ALA A 25 -0.62 -8.18 15.44
C ALA A 25 0.74 -7.62 15.00
N ARG A 26 1.29 -8.13 13.88
CA ARG A 26 2.56 -7.65 13.36
C ARG A 26 2.49 -6.19 12.88
N LEU A 27 1.35 -5.78 12.32
CA LEU A 27 1.13 -4.38 11.99
C LEU A 27 1.20 -3.47 13.22
N PHE A 28 0.54 -3.84 14.31
CA PHE A 28 0.59 -3.04 15.54
C PHE A 28 1.98 -3.05 16.18
N ALA A 29 2.68 -4.18 16.18
CA ALA A 29 4.06 -4.25 16.66
C ALA A 29 4.99 -3.32 15.85
N TRP A 30 4.85 -3.32 14.51
CA TRP A 30 5.58 -2.39 13.65
C TRP A 30 5.22 -0.94 13.95
N CYS A 31 3.93 -0.62 14.14
CA CYS A 31 3.50 0.73 14.52
C CYS A 31 4.20 1.20 15.80
N ASP A 32 4.27 0.35 16.83
CA ASP A 32 4.96 0.66 18.09
C ASP A 32 6.46 0.90 17.86
N GLU A 33 7.13 0.06 17.05
CA GLU A 33 8.55 0.22 16.69
C GLU A 33 8.85 1.53 15.96
N VAL A 34 7.92 1.99 15.11
CA VAL A 34 8.08 3.23 14.36
C VAL A 34 7.57 4.49 15.08
N GLY A 35 7.08 4.35 16.32
CA GLY A 35 6.57 5.47 17.12
C GLY A 35 5.14 5.91 16.77
N LEU A 36 4.36 5.06 16.10
CA LEU A 36 2.94 5.26 15.87
C LEU A 36 2.14 4.63 17.02
N ASP A 37 2.23 5.25 18.19
CA ASP A 37 1.78 4.71 19.49
C ASP A 37 0.28 4.91 19.81
N SER A 38 -0.43 5.73 19.03
CA SER A 38 -1.85 6.00 19.21
C SER A 38 -2.69 5.60 17.98
N PRO A 39 -3.93 5.11 18.18
CA PRO A 39 -4.84 4.81 17.08
C PRO A 39 -5.07 5.99 16.14
N GLU A 40 -5.06 7.22 16.65
CA GLU A 40 -5.21 8.44 15.88
C GLU A 40 -4.03 8.68 14.94
N LEU A 41 -2.80 8.50 15.43
CA LEU A 41 -1.60 8.62 14.60
C LEU A 41 -1.55 7.52 13.55
N ILE A 42 -1.84 6.27 13.93
CA ILE A 42 -1.91 5.16 12.96
C ILE A 42 -3.00 5.42 11.91
N ALA A 43 -4.17 5.92 12.33
CA ALA A 43 -5.29 6.21 11.45
C ALA A 43 -4.93 7.28 10.42
N VAL A 44 -4.27 8.36 10.84
CA VAL A 44 -3.81 9.43 9.95
C VAL A 44 -2.73 8.91 9.00
N THR A 45 -1.71 8.23 9.52
CA THR A 45 -0.55 7.78 8.73
C THR A 45 -0.91 6.69 7.71
N LEU A 46 -1.67 5.67 8.13
CA LEU A 46 -2.06 4.55 7.25
C LEU A 46 -3.41 4.77 6.57
N HIS A 47 -4.03 5.93 6.80
CA HIS A 47 -5.36 6.29 6.30
C HIS A 47 -6.39 5.18 6.55
N LEU A 48 -6.51 4.83 7.82
CA LEU A 48 -7.48 3.89 8.36
C LEU A 48 -8.46 4.65 9.26
N SER A 49 -9.66 4.13 9.43
CA SER A 49 -10.54 4.68 10.47
C SER A 49 -10.10 4.15 11.83
N VAL A 50 -10.22 4.97 12.88
CA VAL A 50 -9.97 4.53 14.27
C VAL A 50 -10.85 3.31 14.60
N ALA A 51 -12.10 3.27 14.12
CA ALA A 51 -12.99 2.11 14.29
C ALA A 51 -12.43 0.82 13.67
N THR A 52 -11.79 0.91 12.51
CA THR A 52 -11.09 -0.22 11.89
C THR A 52 -9.95 -0.70 12.77
N LEU A 53 -9.14 0.22 13.31
CA LEU A 53 -8.02 -0.11 14.18
C LEU A 53 -8.48 -0.75 15.49
N THR A 54 -9.51 -0.21 16.14
CA THR A 54 -10.11 -0.81 17.35
C THR A 54 -10.60 -2.23 17.07
N THR A 55 -11.30 -2.43 15.94
CA THR A 55 -11.77 -3.75 15.52
C THR A 55 -10.61 -4.72 15.28
N TRP A 56 -9.52 -4.26 14.66
CA TRP A 56 -8.35 -5.08 14.38
C TRP A 56 -7.56 -5.41 15.64
N LYS A 57 -7.46 -4.48 16.59
CA LYS A 57 -6.80 -4.69 17.88
C LYS A 57 -7.50 -5.79 18.69
N GLY A 58 -8.84 -5.87 18.61
CA GLY A 58 -9.62 -6.97 19.19
C GLY A 58 -9.56 -8.30 18.41
N LYS A 59 -9.01 -8.32 17.19
CA LYS A 59 -8.94 -9.50 16.31
C LYS A 59 -7.58 -9.58 15.59
N PRO A 60 -6.49 -9.90 16.33
CA PRO A 60 -5.11 -9.74 15.86
C PRO A 60 -4.66 -10.71 14.74
N SER A 61 -5.32 -11.86 14.59
CA SER A 61 -4.93 -12.92 13.64
C SER A 61 -5.40 -12.70 12.20
N GLY A 62 -6.05 -11.58 11.89
CA GLY A 62 -6.57 -11.30 10.55
C GLY A 62 -5.54 -10.78 9.57
N SER A 63 -5.80 -11.00 8.27
CA SER A 63 -5.00 -10.45 7.18
C SER A 63 -5.14 -8.93 7.07
N ILE A 64 -4.10 -8.32 6.51
CA ILE A 64 -4.02 -6.89 6.22
C ILE A 64 -4.29 -6.66 4.73
N PRO A 65 -5.14 -5.68 4.35
CA PRO A 65 -5.37 -5.34 2.95
C PRO A 65 -4.07 -4.93 2.25
N PRO A 66 -3.81 -5.34 0.99
CA PRO A 66 -2.58 -4.99 0.26
C PRO A 66 -2.26 -3.50 0.23
N ARG A 67 -3.27 -2.62 0.08
CA ARG A 67 -3.07 -1.18 0.14
C ARG A 67 -2.48 -0.66 1.46
N VAL A 68 -2.77 -1.31 2.58
CA VAL A 68 -2.22 -0.92 3.89
C VAL A 68 -0.76 -1.31 3.94
N LEU A 69 -0.40 -2.50 3.45
CA LEU A 69 1.00 -2.91 3.33
C LEU A 69 1.78 -1.95 2.40
N ALA A 70 1.17 -1.52 1.29
CA ALA A 70 1.77 -0.52 0.42
C ALA A 70 1.97 0.82 1.15
N CYS A 71 1.03 1.25 2.00
CA CYS A 71 1.23 2.43 2.84
C CYS A 71 2.35 2.26 3.87
N VAL A 72 2.49 1.08 4.49
CA VAL A 72 3.58 0.76 5.41
C VAL A 72 4.93 0.91 4.70
N ASP A 73 5.09 0.28 3.53
CA ASP A 73 6.31 0.44 2.71
C ASP A 73 6.58 1.89 2.31
N GLY A 74 5.52 2.64 1.99
CA GLY A 74 5.62 4.05 1.66
C GLY A 74 6.11 4.86 2.85
N TYR A 75 5.61 4.55 4.06
CA TYR A 75 6.02 5.21 5.29
C TYR A 75 7.49 4.91 5.62
N GLU A 76 7.93 3.67 5.46
CA GLU A 76 9.34 3.31 5.65
C GLU A 76 10.24 4.02 4.65
N ALA A 77 9.85 4.09 3.38
CA ALA A 77 10.60 4.81 2.36
C ALA A 77 10.67 6.32 2.65
N TRP A 78 9.57 6.91 3.10
CA TRP A 78 9.50 8.32 3.52
C TRP A 78 10.45 8.62 4.68
N ARG A 79 10.39 7.81 5.74
CA ARG A 79 11.29 7.94 6.90
C ARG A 79 12.75 7.69 6.53
N GLY A 80 13.01 6.66 5.74
CA GLY A 80 14.35 6.31 5.27
C GLY A 80 15.00 7.40 4.41
N ALA A 81 14.19 8.21 3.73
CA ALA A 81 14.64 9.38 2.99
C ALA A 81 14.85 10.63 3.88
N GLY A 82 14.57 10.57 5.18
CA GLY A 82 14.73 11.70 6.10
C GLY A 82 13.69 12.80 5.93
N LEU A 83 12.52 12.51 5.35
CA LEU A 83 11.47 13.49 5.05
C LEU A 83 10.57 13.84 6.26
N GLY A 84 10.97 13.43 7.46
CA GLY A 84 10.26 13.68 8.72
C GLY A 84 9.29 12.56 9.12
N GLU A 85 8.67 12.73 10.29
CA GLU A 85 7.79 11.74 10.91
C GLU A 85 6.34 11.81 10.38
N ARG A 86 5.91 13.00 9.96
CA ARG A 86 4.59 13.25 9.39
C ARG A 86 4.66 13.14 7.88
N VAL A 87 3.83 12.27 7.32
CA VAL A 87 3.64 12.19 5.87
C VAL A 87 2.82 13.38 5.42
N ASP A 88 3.41 14.22 4.58
CA ASP A 88 2.73 15.34 3.92
C ASP A 88 2.85 15.16 2.41
N LEU A 89 2.00 14.28 1.87
CA LEU A 89 1.93 14.02 0.44
C LEU A 89 0.72 14.75 -0.14
N PRO A 90 0.89 15.51 -1.23
CA PRO A 90 -0.25 16.11 -1.91
C PRO A 90 -1.17 15.00 -2.44
N PRO A 91 -2.49 15.26 -2.53
CA PRO A 91 -3.41 14.34 -3.17
C PRO A 91 -2.92 13.96 -4.58
N ALA A 92 -2.96 12.67 -4.87
CA ALA A 92 -2.51 12.14 -6.15
C ALA A 92 -3.45 12.64 -7.27
N SER A 93 -2.97 13.55 -8.12
CA SER A 93 -3.72 13.95 -9.31
C SER A 93 -3.65 12.87 -10.39
N ARG A 94 -4.59 12.89 -11.33
CA ARG A 94 -4.56 12.02 -12.51
C ARG A 94 -3.23 12.11 -13.26
N ASN A 95 -2.79 13.33 -13.58
CA ASN A 95 -1.55 13.55 -14.33
C ASN A 95 -0.32 13.03 -13.57
N TRP A 96 -0.32 13.19 -12.24
CA TRP A 96 0.74 12.64 -11.40
C TRP A 96 0.74 11.11 -11.42
N LEU A 97 -0.43 10.47 -11.27
CA LEU A 97 -0.57 9.01 -11.32
C LEU A 97 -0.14 8.43 -12.67
N GLU A 98 -0.58 9.03 -13.78
CA GLU A 98 -0.19 8.59 -15.13
C GLU A 98 1.34 8.70 -15.32
N SER A 99 1.93 9.79 -14.86
CA SER A 99 3.39 10.00 -14.90
C SER A 99 4.14 8.99 -14.02
N TRP A 100 3.63 8.72 -12.82
CA TRP A 100 4.19 7.75 -11.89
C TRP A 100 4.10 6.32 -12.46
N MET A 101 2.94 5.93 -12.99
CA MET A 101 2.74 4.61 -13.63
C MET A 101 3.70 4.41 -14.80
N LYS A 102 3.86 5.45 -15.65
CA LYS A 102 4.82 5.43 -16.76
C LYS A 102 6.26 5.24 -16.27
N ARG A 103 6.66 5.94 -15.20
CA ARG A 103 8.02 5.85 -14.62
C ARG A 103 8.32 4.45 -14.07
N LEU A 104 7.33 3.74 -13.55
CA LEU A 104 7.48 2.38 -13.01
C LEU A 104 7.10 1.26 -13.99
N GLU A 105 6.92 1.61 -15.27
CA GLU A 105 6.55 0.67 -16.33
C GLU A 105 5.26 -0.13 -15.99
N ILE A 106 4.34 0.53 -15.29
CA ILE A 106 3.01 -0.01 -14.98
C ILE A 106 2.11 0.35 -16.17
N THR A 107 2.05 -0.57 -17.13
CA THR A 107 1.42 -0.35 -18.44
C THR A 107 -0.11 -0.44 -18.42
N SER A 108 -0.73 -0.84 -17.31
CA SER A 108 -2.20 -0.95 -17.23
C SER A 108 -2.77 -0.64 -15.85
N ILE A 109 -4.00 -0.11 -15.85
CA ILE A 109 -4.81 0.08 -14.63
C ILE A 109 -5.06 -1.25 -13.93
N SER A 110 -5.22 -2.35 -14.67
CA SER A 110 -5.41 -3.69 -14.09
C SER A 110 -4.22 -4.09 -13.21
N ARG A 111 -2.99 -3.86 -13.71
CA ARG A 111 -1.77 -4.15 -12.93
C ARG A 111 -1.69 -3.25 -11.70
N PHE A 112 -1.93 -1.96 -11.85
CA PHE A 112 -1.93 -1.02 -10.73
C PHE A 112 -2.97 -1.40 -9.66
N ALA A 113 -4.18 -1.79 -10.07
CA ALA A 113 -5.23 -2.22 -9.18
C ALA A 113 -4.85 -3.50 -8.40
N ALA A 114 -4.15 -4.44 -9.06
CA ALA A 114 -3.65 -5.64 -8.42
C ALA A 114 -2.62 -5.34 -7.32
N GLU A 115 -1.67 -4.42 -7.56
CA GLU A 115 -0.66 -4.00 -6.56
C GLU A 115 -1.30 -3.46 -5.28
N LEU A 116 -2.47 -2.82 -5.40
CA LEU A 116 -3.19 -2.21 -4.29
C LEU A 116 -4.30 -3.10 -3.71
N GLY A 117 -4.58 -4.26 -4.32
CA GLY A 117 -5.66 -5.15 -3.91
C GLY A 117 -7.06 -4.58 -4.14
N TYR A 118 -7.25 -3.82 -5.21
CA TYR A 118 -8.54 -3.21 -5.57
C TYR A 118 -9.10 -3.76 -6.90
N PRO A 119 -10.43 -3.74 -7.09
CA PRO A 119 -11.01 -4.00 -8.40
C PRO A 119 -10.57 -2.96 -9.42
N ARG A 120 -10.30 -3.40 -10.66
CA ARG A 120 -9.94 -2.52 -11.78
C ARG A 120 -10.91 -1.34 -11.93
N GLN A 121 -12.21 -1.60 -11.86
CA GLN A 121 -13.24 -0.58 -12.04
C GLN A 121 -13.08 0.56 -11.03
N ARG A 122 -12.90 0.22 -9.75
CA ARG A 122 -12.74 1.21 -8.68
C ARG A 122 -11.51 2.10 -8.88
N VAL A 123 -10.43 1.53 -9.40
CA VAL A 123 -9.25 2.32 -9.75
C VAL A 123 -9.54 3.20 -10.97
N ALA A 124 -10.22 2.70 -12.00
CA ALA A 124 -10.61 3.48 -13.16
C ALA A 124 -11.52 4.68 -12.79
N ASP A 125 -12.38 4.52 -11.80
CA ASP A 125 -13.23 5.60 -11.28
C ASP A 125 -12.37 6.75 -10.70
N TRP A 126 -11.26 6.45 -10.01
CA TRP A 126 -10.33 7.49 -9.52
C TRP A 126 -9.74 8.37 -10.63
N PHE A 127 -9.45 7.79 -11.79
CA PHE A 127 -8.93 8.52 -12.95
C PHE A 127 -10.03 9.31 -13.67
N SER A 128 -11.28 8.88 -13.56
CA SER A 128 -12.42 9.52 -14.24
C SER A 128 -12.96 10.70 -13.42
N ASP A 129 -13.12 10.50 -12.11
CA ASP A 129 -13.68 11.50 -11.19
C ASP A 129 -12.62 12.54 -10.75
N GLY A 130 -11.34 12.28 -11.01
CA GLY A 130 -10.23 13.11 -10.56
C GLY A 130 -10.02 13.10 -9.03
N SER A 131 -10.73 12.24 -8.30
CA SER A 131 -10.70 12.16 -6.84
C SER A 131 -9.98 10.89 -6.38
N ALA A 132 -8.65 10.91 -6.44
CA ALA A 132 -7.86 9.84 -5.85
C ALA A 132 -7.94 9.88 -4.31
N PRO A 133 -7.94 8.72 -3.64
CA PRO A 133 -7.85 8.68 -2.19
C PRO A 133 -6.55 9.33 -1.68
N SER A 134 -6.61 10.02 -0.53
CA SER A 134 -5.44 10.69 0.07
C SER A 134 -4.29 9.73 0.40
N TRP A 135 -4.58 8.46 0.65
CA TRP A 135 -3.58 7.43 0.93
C TRP A 135 -2.80 6.96 -0.30
N LEU A 136 -3.30 7.26 -1.51
CA LEU A 136 -2.76 6.69 -2.73
C LEU A 136 -1.32 7.13 -2.99
N GLY A 137 -0.98 8.38 -2.66
CA GLY A 137 0.38 8.89 -2.77
C GLY A 137 1.38 8.06 -1.96
N LEU A 138 1.03 7.75 -0.71
CA LEU A 138 1.87 6.95 0.18
C LEU A 138 1.98 5.50 -0.31
N ALA A 139 0.87 4.91 -0.74
CA ALA A 139 0.89 3.55 -1.29
C ALA A 139 1.74 3.46 -2.58
N CYS A 140 1.66 4.45 -3.46
CA CYS A 140 2.50 4.56 -4.66
C CYS A 140 3.99 4.65 -4.28
N LEU A 141 4.34 5.42 -3.25
CA LEU A 141 5.71 5.47 -2.74
C LEU A 141 6.18 4.10 -2.26
N GLY A 142 5.32 3.34 -1.58
CA GLY A 142 5.63 1.99 -1.14
C GLY A 142 5.85 1.02 -2.30
N VAL A 143 4.97 1.03 -3.30
CA VAL A 143 5.15 0.21 -4.52
C VAL A 143 6.45 0.57 -5.26
N GLU A 144 6.79 1.86 -5.33
CA GLU A 144 8.06 2.34 -5.89
C GLU A 144 9.26 1.82 -5.10
N ALA A 145 9.21 1.88 -3.76
CA ALA A 145 10.24 1.37 -2.88
C ALA A 145 10.44 -0.14 -3.02
N ARG A 146 9.36 -0.92 -3.13
CA ARG A 146 9.41 -2.36 -3.39
C ARG A 146 10.10 -2.67 -4.71
N LYS A 147 9.68 -2.01 -5.79
CA LYS A 147 10.26 -2.21 -7.14
C LYS A 147 11.75 -1.85 -7.21
N ARG A 148 12.21 -0.90 -6.39
CA ARG A 148 13.61 -0.49 -6.30
C ARG A 148 14.43 -1.29 -5.29
N GLY A 149 13.84 -2.25 -4.59
CA GLY A 149 14.52 -3.02 -3.54
C GLY A 149 14.90 -2.19 -2.30
N LEU A 150 14.20 -1.08 -2.08
CA LEU A 150 14.40 -0.17 -0.95
C LEU A 150 13.48 -0.51 0.24
N SER A 151 12.45 -1.33 0.02
CA SER A 151 11.61 -1.86 1.10
C SER A 151 12.36 -2.93 1.89
N ARG A 152 12.33 -2.82 3.23
CA ARG A 152 12.85 -3.85 4.15
C ARG A 152 11.87 -5.02 4.29
N ILE A 153 10.59 -4.80 4.01
CA ILE A 153 9.52 -5.81 4.13
C ILE A 153 9.73 -7.01 3.19
N ILE A 154 10.44 -6.83 2.07
CA ILE A 154 10.73 -7.90 1.10
C ILE A 154 12.04 -8.65 1.43
N LYS A 155 12.92 -8.09 2.27
CA LYS A 155 14.31 -8.58 2.40
C LYS A 155 14.55 -9.58 3.54
N ASP A 156 13.67 -9.65 4.53
CA ASP A 156 13.72 -10.65 5.61
C ASP A 156 12.72 -11.77 5.36
#